data_AF-A0A9E1EG90-F1
#
_entry.id   AF-A0A9E1EG90-F1
#
_cell.length_a   1.000
_cell.length_b   1.000
_cell.length_c   1.000
_cell.angle_alpha   90.00
_cell.angle_beta   90.00
_cell.angle_gamma   90.00
#
_symmetry.space_group_name_H-M   'P 1'
#
loop_
_entity.id
_entity.type
_entity.pdbx_description
1 polymer ?
#
loop_
_entity_poly.entity_id
_entity_poly.type
_entity_poly.pdbx_seq_one_letter_code
_entity_poly.pdbx_strand_id
1 'polypeptide(L)'
;MHIEKSSSNYLIVASGTAMTFNNTASLELKLTFDPSFFFIINFTFETDVNNKQELKSSIDTETNTITLTCINFNNSLGTGTTTPLELATYQGKKILLHFWVYALGEGATKKIDYCLYQER
;
A
#
# COMPACT_ATOMS: atom_id res chain seq x y z
N MET A 1 -1.97 17.17 21.41
CA MET A 1 -0.53 16.84 21.30
C MET A 1 -0.26 16.42 19.87
N HIS A 2 0.71 17.03 19.20
CA HIS A 2 1.15 16.65 17.84
C HIS A 2 2.49 15.91 17.97
N ILE A 3 2.61 14.74 17.35
CA ILE A 3 3.83 13.94 17.35
C ILE A 3 4.29 13.81 15.90
N GLU A 4 5.47 14.35 15.61
CA GLU A 4 6.16 14.07 14.36
C GLU A 4 6.87 12.72 14.48
N LYS A 5 6.70 11.85 13.48
CA LYS A 5 7.32 10.53 13.43
C LYS A 5 8.28 10.47 12.25
N SER A 6 9.46 9.91 12.45
CA SER A 6 10.43 9.71 11.38
C SER A 6 11.23 8.44 11.60
N SER A 7 11.72 7.86 10.51
CA SER A 7 12.63 6.73 10.52
C SER A 7 13.77 7.02 9.56
N SER A 8 15.00 7.13 10.09
CA SER A 8 16.18 7.55 9.32
C SER A 8 15.95 8.90 8.61
N ASN A 9 16.22 8.99 7.31
CA ASN A 9 16.07 10.21 6.50
C ASN A 9 14.63 10.40 5.95
N TYR A 10 13.65 9.69 6.50
CA TYR A 10 12.27 9.72 6.02
C TYR A 10 11.31 10.14 7.12
N LEU A 11 10.44 11.10 6.80
CA LEU A 11 9.29 11.49 7.60
C LEU A 11 8.17 10.47 7.39
N ILE A 12 7.52 10.02 8.47
CA ILE A 12 6.31 9.19 8.39
C ILE A 12 5.11 10.14 8.28
N VAL A 13 4.61 10.33 7.07
CA VAL A 13 3.51 11.27 6.78
C VAL A 13 2.15 10.69 7.16
N ALA A 14 1.99 9.37 7.05
CA ALA A 14 0.80 8.66 7.51
C ALA A 14 1.14 7.20 7.80
N SER A 15 0.44 6.60 8.75
CA SER A 15 0.56 5.17 9.03
C SER A 15 -0.74 4.68 9.67
N GLY A 16 -1.19 3.48 9.35
CA GLY A 16 -2.43 2.97 9.90
C GLY A 16 -2.79 1.59 9.41
N THR A 17 -4.05 1.26 9.59
CA THR A 17 -4.64 -0.02 9.23
C THR A 17 -5.92 0.24 8.46
N ALA A 18 -6.15 -0.56 7.42
CA ALA A 18 -7.42 -0.61 6.70
C ALA A 18 -7.80 -2.07 6.40
N MET A 19 -9.07 -2.33 6.13
CA MET A 19 -9.56 -3.66 5.79
C MET A 19 -10.39 -3.60 4.52
N THR A 20 -10.31 -4.62 3.69
CA THR A 20 -11.24 -4.77 2.56
C THR A 20 -12.64 -5.05 3.09
N PHE A 21 -13.66 -4.55 2.39
CA PHE A 21 -15.06 -4.74 2.79
C PHE A 21 -15.48 -6.23 2.79
N ASN A 22 -14.98 -6.98 1.82
CA ASN A 22 -15.13 -8.44 1.71
C ASN A 22 -13.85 -9.02 1.07
N ASN A 23 -13.89 -10.31 0.69
CA ASN A 23 -12.74 -11.04 0.16
C ASN A 23 -12.46 -10.83 -1.33
N THR A 24 -13.36 -10.18 -2.07
CA THR A 24 -13.19 -9.83 -3.48
C THR A 24 -12.98 -8.34 -3.70
N ALA A 25 -13.19 -7.52 -2.67
CA ALA A 25 -13.04 -6.07 -2.74
C ALA A 25 -11.56 -5.67 -2.83
N SER A 26 -11.29 -4.66 -3.65
CA SER A 26 -10.05 -3.91 -3.57
C SER A 26 -10.06 -2.95 -2.38
N LEU A 27 -8.90 -2.37 -2.07
CA LEU A 27 -8.78 -1.29 -1.11
C LEU A 27 -8.09 -0.09 -1.76
N GLU A 28 -8.74 1.06 -1.71
CA GLU A 28 -8.18 2.30 -2.24
C GLU A 28 -7.73 3.25 -1.12
N LEU A 29 -6.52 3.78 -1.28
CA LEU A 29 -6.00 4.89 -0.49
C LEU A 29 -5.76 6.06 -1.43
N LYS A 30 -6.54 7.13 -1.29
CA LYS A 30 -6.28 8.38 -2.00
C LYS A 30 -5.33 9.26 -1.19
N LEU A 31 -4.14 9.50 -1.71
CA LEU A 31 -3.16 10.38 -1.12
C LEU A 31 -3.31 11.76 -1.77
N THR A 32 -3.61 12.77 -0.97
CA THR A 32 -3.73 14.16 -1.43
C THR A 32 -2.70 15.00 -0.69
N PHE A 33 -1.74 15.57 -1.41
CA PHE A 33 -0.67 16.39 -0.85
C PHE A 33 -1.07 17.86 -0.88
N ASP A 34 -1.67 18.28 -1.99
CA ASP A 34 -2.27 19.60 -2.18
C ASP A 34 -3.42 19.51 -3.21
N PRO A 35 -4.17 20.60 -3.49
CA PRO A 35 -5.28 20.57 -4.45
C PRO A 35 -4.92 20.17 -5.89
N SER A 36 -3.65 20.28 -6.27
CA SER A 36 -3.11 19.99 -7.60
C SER A 36 -2.35 18.66 -7.69
N PHE A 37 -1.92 18.09 -6.57
CA PHE A 37 -1.18 16.84 -6.52
C PHE A 37 -1.84 15.82 -5.57
N PHE A 38 -2.41 14.79 -6.19
CA PHE A 38 -2.92 13.59 -5.53
C PHE A 38 -2.52 12.36 -6.35
N PHE A 39 -2.68 11.17 -5.78
CA PHE A 39 -2.75 9.92 -6.54
C PHE A 39 -3.48 8.86 -5.70
N ILE A 40 -3.90 7.79 -6.34
CA ILE A 40 -4.62 6.69 -5.70
C ILE A 40 -3.71 5.46 -5.65
N ILE A 41 -3.67 4.79 -4.51
CA ILE A 41 -3.09 3.46 -4.38
C ILE A 41 -4.25 2.49 -4.29
N ASN A 42 -4.35 1.56 -5.25
CA ASN A 42 -5.39 0.55 -5.29
C ASN A 42 -4.77 -0.83 -5.04
N PHE A 43 -5.07 -1.44 -3.90
CA PHE A 43 -4.66 -2.81 -3.59
C PHE A 43 -5.66 -3.79 -4.17
N THR A 44 -5.19 -4.69 -5.03
CA THR A 44 -5.99 -5.81 -5.56
C THR A 44 -5.37 -7.12 -5.12
N PHE A 45 -6.19 -8.18 -5.05
CA PHE A 45 -5.78 -9.46 -4.48
C PHE A 45 -6.14 -10.58 -5.45
N GLU A 46 -5.14 -11.39 -5.78
CA GLU A 46 -5.28 -12.51 -6.71
C GLU A 46 -4.70 -13.77 -6.08
N THR A 47 -5.16 -14.93 -6.55
CA THR A 47 -4.63 -16.24 -6.15
C THR A 47 -4.07 -16.92 -7.40
N ASP A 48 -2.87 -17.46 -7.29
CA ASP A 48 -2.25 -18.27 -8.34
C ASP A 48 -2.15 -19.72 -7.85
N VAL A 49 -2.53 -20.66 -8.73
CA VAL A 49 -2.55 -22.11 -8.49
C VAL A 49 -1.20 -22.69 -8.07
N ASN A 50 -0.09 -22.01 -8.44
CA ASN A 50 1.26 -22.44 -8.06
C ASN A 50 1.69 -21.96 -6.66
N ASN A 51 0.83 -21.24 -5.94
CA ASN A 51 1.13 -20.63 -4.63
C ASN A 51 2.38 -19.73 -4.64
N LYS A 52 2.78 -19.22 -5.81
CA LYS A 52 3.89 -18.27 -5.91
C LYS A 52 3.42 -16.92 -5.36
N GLN A 53 4.07 -16.46 -4.31
CA GLN A 53 3.83 -15.13 -3.75
C GLN A 53 4.52 -14.07 -4.63
N GLU A 54 3.76 -13.06 -5.07
CA GLU A 54 4.28 -12.02 -5.95
C GLU A 54 3.54 -10.69 -5.75
N LEU A 55 4.26 -9.58 -5.86
CA LEU A 55 3.68 -8.25 -5.90
C LEU A 55 3.93 -7.67 -7.29
N LYS A 56 2.85 -7.30 -7.98
CA LYS A 56 2.91 -6.57 -9.26
C LYS A 56 2.39 -5.16 -9.08
N SER A 57 2.91 -4.25 -9.89
CA SER A 57 2.45 -2.86 -9.92
C SER A 57 2.12 -2.43 -11.35
N SER A 58 1.04 -1.68 -11.53
CA SER A 58 0.72 -0.97 -12.77
C SER A 58 0.31 0.46 -12.47
N ILE A 59 0.49 1.34 -13.45
CA ILE A 59 0.16 2.76 -13.35
C ILE A 59 -0.86 3.09 -14.42
N ASP A 60 -1.98 3.68 -14.01
CA ASP A 60 -2.95 4.31 -14.88
C ASP A 60 -2.81 5.83 -14.73
N THR A 61 -2.33 6.49 -15.80
CA THR A 61 -2.10 7.93 -15.83
C THR A 61 -3.36 8.75 -16.03
N GLU A 62 -4.45 8.17 -16.55
CA GLU A 62 -5.72 8.88 -16.74
C GLU A 62 -6.45 9.07 -15.42
N THR A 63 -6.45 8.03 -14.58
CA THR A 63 -7.06 8.07 -13.24
C THR A 63 -6.07 8.44 -12.14
N ASN A 64 -4.77 8.49 -12.47
CA ASN A 64 -3.68 8.73 -11.54
C ASN A 64 -3.64 7.69 -10.40
N THR A 65 -3.74 6.43 -10.81
CA THR A 65 -3.87 5.27 -9.92
C THR A 65 -2.68 4.35 -10.08
N ILE A 66 -2.06 3.99 -8.97
CA ILE A 66 -1.07 2.93 -8.86
C ILE A 66 -1.80 1.70 -8.33
N THR A 67 -1.93 0.66 -9.16
CA THR A 67 -2.51 -0.62 -8.71
C THR A 67 -1.40 -1.54 -8.23
N LEU A 68 -1.56 -2.05 -7.00
CA LEU A 68 -0.68 -3.03 -6.38
C LEU A 68 -1.40 -4.37 -6.31
N THR A 69 -1.09 -5.27 -7.23
CA THR A 69 -1.68 -6.62 -7.28
C THR A 69 -0.88 -7.56 -6.38
N CYS A 70 -1.50 -7.93 -5.27
CA CYS A 70 -0.97 -8.82 -4.25
C CYS A 70 -1.37 -10.27 -4.55
N ILE A 71 -0.49 -11.04 -5.19
CA ILE A 71 -0.74 -12.43 -5.60
C ILE A 71 -0.33 -13.37 -4.46
N ASN A 72 -1.28 -14.18 -3.98
CA ASN A 72 -1.10 -15.10 -2.85
C ASN A 72 -0.70 -14.41 -1.53
N PHE A 73 -1.23 -13.21 -1.25
CA PHE A 73 -1.09 -12.52 0.04
C PHE A 73 -2.22 -12.96 0.98
N ASN A 74 -2.18 -14.24 1.37
CA ASN A 74 -3.23 -14.92 2.15
C ASN A 74 -2.73 -15.53 3.48
N ASN A 75 -1.54 -15.13 3.94
CA ASN A 75 -0.94 -15.62 5.18
C ASN A 75 -1.51 -14.90 6.42
N SER A 76 -1.84 -15.65 7.47
CA SER A 76 -2.30 -15.11 8.75
C SER A 76 -1.19 -14.39 9.54
N LEU A 77 0.08 -14.74 9.31
CA LEU A 77 1.25 -14.05 9.88
C LEU A 77 1.61 -12.77 9.11
N GLY A 78 0.96 -12.53 7.98
CA GLY A 78 1.19 -11.37 7.13
C GLY A 78 2.15 -11.65 5.99
N THR A 79 1.83 -11.08 4.84
CA THR A 79 2.68 -11.00 3.66
C THR A 79 2.82 -9.54 3.27
N GLY A 80 4.03 -9.07 3.01
CA GLY A 80 4.23 -7.66 2.75
C GLY A 80 5.51 -7.36 1.99
N THR A 81 5.79 -6.07 1.93
CA THR A 81 7.05 -5.55 1.42
C THR A 81 8.17 -5.79 2.43
N THR A 82 9.39 -6.00 1.95
CA THR A 82 10.61 -6.06 2.80
C THR A 82 11.37 -4.74 2.80
N THR A 83 11.13 -3.90 1.79
CA THR A 83 11.64 -2.53 1.67
C THR A 83 10.51 -1.61 1.19
N PRO A 84 10.48 -0.32 1.59
CA PRO A 84 9.51 0.62 1.06
C PRO A 84 9.56 0.73 -0.46
N LEU A 85 8.38 0.79 -1.09
CA LEU A 85 8.22 1.00 -2.53
C LEU A 85 8.14 2.49 -2.81
N GLU A 86 8.97 2.99 -3.73
CA GLU A 86 8.85 4.35 -4.24
C GLU A 86 7.62 4.45 -5.14
N LEU A 87 6.71 5.38 -4.82
CA LEU A 87 5.45 5.58 -5.53
C LEU A 87 5.48 6.80 -6.44
N ALA A 88 6.05 7.89 -5.95
CA ALA A 88 6.06 9.17 -6.64
C ALA A 88 7.19 10.07 -6.12
N THR A 89 7.43 11.18 -6.82
CA THR A 89 8.23 12.29 -6.32
C THR A 89 7.33 13.53 -6.21
N TYR A 90 7.32 14.17 -5.05
CA TYR A 90 6.56 15.39 -4.78
C TYR A 90 7.51 16.47 -4.24
N GLN A 91 7.58 17.63 -4.91
CA GLN A 91 8.50 18.72 -4.58
C GLN A 91 9.97 18.28 -4.45
N GLY A 92 10.41 17.38 -5.32
CA GLY A 92 11.78 16.84 -5.31
C GLY A 92 12.05 15.80 -4.21
N LYS A 93 11.03 15.40 -3.45
CA LYS A 93 11.13 14.40 -2.37
C LYS A 93 10.39 13.13 -2.74
N LYS A 94 11.00 11.99 -2.49
CA LYS A 94 10.38 10.69 -2.75
C LYS A 94 9.24 10.41 -1.78
N ILE A 95 8.15 9.86 -2.30
CA ILE A 95 7.03 9.31 -1.55
C ILE A 95 7.12 7.79 -1.62
N LEU A 96 7.13 7.13 -0.46
CA LEU A 96 7.27 5.68 -0.38
C LEU A 96 6.16 5.05 0.46
N LEU A 97 5.82 3.81 0.12
CA LEU A 97 4.87 2.98 0.86
C LEU A 97 5.55 1.71 1.34
N HIS A 98 5.35 1.40 2.61
CA HIS A 98 5.64 0.10 3.19
C HIS A 98 4.34 -0.48 3.74
N PHE A 99 4.10 -1.77 3.53
CA PHE A 99 2.86 -2.41 3.98
C PHE A 99 2.99 -3.92 4.18
N TRP A 100 2.08 -4.44 5.01
CA TRP A 100 1.77 -5.85 5.18
C TRP A 100 0.28 -6.11 5.01
N VAL A 101 -0.05 -7.28 4.46
CA VAL A 101 -1.40 -7.79 4.27
C VAL A 101 -1.55 -9.06 5.10
N TYR A 102 -2.57 -9.09 5.94
CA TYR A 102 -2.96 -10.25 6.74
C TYR A 102 -4.28 -10.80 6.22
N ALA A 103 -4.39 -12.12 6.14
CA ALA A 103 -5.65 -12.81 5.85
C ALA A 103 -5.88 -13.96 6.83
N LEU A 104 -7.04 -13.99 7.47
CA LEU A 104 -7.41 -15.04 8.42
C LEU A 104 -8.02 -16.25 7.71
N GLY A 105 -7.29 -16.85 6.77
CA GLY A 105 -7.71 -18.04 6.03
C GLY A 105 -8.28 -17.78 4.64
N GLU A 106 -8.72 -18.86 3.98
CA GLU A 106 -9.26 -18.82 2.63
C GLU A 106 -10.59 -18.06 2.59
N GLY A 107 -10.74 -17.15 1.62
CA GLY A 107 -11.93 -16.31 1.52
C GLY A 107 -12.07 -15.25 2.63
N ALA A 108 -11.03 -14.98 3.43
CA ALA A 108 -11.06 -13.91 4.43
C ALA A 108 -10.83 -12.51 3.81
N THR A 109 -11.43 -11.51 4.43
CA THR A 109 -11.10 -10.09 4.24
C THR A 109 -9.61 -9.86 4.46
N LYS A 110 -9.04 -8.90 3.75
CA LYS A 110 -7.64 -8.52 3.87
C LYS A 110 -7.53 -7.35 4.84
N LYS A 111 -6.67 -7.48 5.84
CA LYS A 111 -6.23 -6.37 6.69
C LYS A 111 -4.89 -5.88 6.18
N ILE A 112 -4.79 -4.58 5.89
CA ILE A 112 -3.58 -3.94 5.39
C ILE A 112 -3.07 -3.01 6.49
N ASP A 113 -1.87 -3.28 6.99
CA ASP A 113 -1.13 -2.34 7.83
C ASP A 113 -0.12 -1.61 6.94
N TYR A 114 -0.13 -0.28 6.95
CA TYR A 114 0.65 0.54 6.04
C TYR A 114 1.39 1.69 6.73
N CYS A 115 2.49 2.11 6.12
CA CYS A 115 3.27 3.26 6.50
C CYS A 115 3.71 4.01 5.23
N LEU A 116 3.36 5.30 5.17
CA LEU A 116 3.71 6.22 4.10
C LEU A 116 4.85 7.13 4.57
N TYR A 117 5.87 7.21 3.74
CA TYR A 117 7.09 7.95 3.98
C TYR A 117 7.25 9.07 2.97
N GLN A 118 7.88 10.16 3.39
CA GLN A 118 8.41 11.19 2.53
C GLN A 118 9.89 11.41 2.85
N GLU A 119 10.73 11.51 1.84
CA GLU A 119 12.14 11.88 1.99
C GLU A 119 12.29 13.29 2.59
N ARG A 120 13.25 13.48 3.50
CA ARG A 120 13.49 14.76 4.18
C ARG A 120 14.22 15.77 3.31
#